data_AF-A0AAV0JEM0-F1
#
_entry.id   AF-A0AAV0JEM0-F1
#
_cell.length_a   1.000
_cell.length_b   1.000
_cell.length_c   1.000
_cell.angle_alpha   90.00
_cell.angle_beta   90.00
_cell.angle_gamma   90.00
#
_symmetry.space_group_name_H-M   'P 1'
#
loop_
_entity.id
_entity.type
_entity.pdbx_description
1 polymer ?
#
loop_
_entity_poly.entity_id
_entity_poly.type
_entity_poly.pdbx_seq_one_letter_code
_entity_poly.pdbx_strand_id
1 'polypeptide(L)'
;MLESGAEQAVDYTAEDIEVAIKGKFDAVFDTIGLPETERTGINFLKRGGHYMTLQGEAAALTDRYGLVVGLPLATSILWKKQIQYRYSHGIEYWWTYMRADSDGLAEIRRLSEIGKLKMPVEKTFRGEDIPDRASEGCS
;
A
#
# COMPACT_ATOMS: atom_id res chain seq x y z
N MET A 1 20.74 -8.88 2.96
CA MET A 1 19.31 -8.90 3.33
C MET A 1 19.15 -8.03 4.56
N LEU A 2 18.27 -7.04 4.50
CA LEU A 2 18.01 -6.09 5.59
C LEU A 2 17.26 -6.79 6.74
N GLU A 3 17.18 -6.16 7.91
CA GLU A 3 16.56 -6.77 9.11
C GLU A 3 15.10 -7.20 8.90
N SER A 4 14.39 -6.52 8.01
CA SER A 4 13.00 -6.82 7.62
C SER A 4 12.86 -7.89 6.53
N GLY A 5 13.96 -8.45 6.03
CA GLY A 5 13.95 -9.42 4.95
C GLY A 5 13.96 -8.80 3.54
N ALA A 6 14.07 -7.48 3.41
CA ALA A 6 14.21 -6.84 2.11
C ALA A 6 15.59 -7.15 1.46
N GLU A 7 15.59 -7.36 0.15
CA GLU A 7 16.80 -7.58 -0.64
C GLU A 7 17.55 -6.26 -0.90
N GLN A 8 16.80 -5.20 -1.19
CA GLN A 8 17.29 -3.85 -1.43
C GLN A 8 16.38 -2.83 -0.72
N ALA A 9 16.96 -1.75 -0.21
CA ALA A 9 16.23 -0.55 0.20
C ALA A 9 16.88 0.68 -0.42
N VAL A 10 16.05 1.66 -0.77
CA VAL A 10 16.44 2.88 -1.48
C VAL A 10 15.84 4.06 -0.71
N ASP A 11 16.67 5.07 -0.43
CA ASP A 11 16.20 6.31 0.19
C ASP A 11 15.65 7.24 -0.90
N TYR A 12 14.31 7.30 -0.97
CA TYR A 12 13.60 8.10 -1.96
C TYR A 12 13.75 9.62 -1.77
N THR A 13 14.37 10.08 -0.68
CA THR A 13 14.65 11.51 -0.42
C THR A 13 16.05 11.92 -0.87
N ALA A 14 16.96 10.95 -1.00
CA ALA A 14 18.37 11.19 -1.30
C ALA A 14 18.73 10.93 -2.78
N GLU A 15 18.04 10.00 -3.43
CA GLU A 15 18.33 9.59 -4.80
C GLU A 15 17.08 9.33 -5.64
N ASP A 16 17.24 9.43 -6.96
CA ASP A 16 16.18 9.11 -7.92
C ASP A 16 15.96 7.59 -7.96
N ILE A 17 14.79 7.17 -7.47
CA ILE A 17 14.42 5.76 -7.38
C ILE A 17 14.40 5.08 -8.76
N GLU A 18 14.05 5.79 -9.84
CA GLU A 18 14.03 5.24 -11.21
C GLU A 18 15.43 4.91 -11.74
N VAL A 19 16.45 5.56 -11.18
CA VAL A 19 17.85 5.30 -11.50
C VAL A 19 18.45 4.23 -10.57
N ALA A 20 18.10 4.30 -9.28
CA ALA A 20 18.65 3.41 -8.25
C ALA A 20 18.12 1.96 -8.39
N ILE A 21 16.84 1.80 -8.75
CA ILE A 21 16.20 0.49 -8.90
C ILE A 21 16.32 0.03 -10.35
N LYS A 22 16.98 -1.10 -10.56
CA LYS A 22 17.16 -1.69 -11.89
C LYS A 22 16.22 -2.87 -12.10
N GLY A 23 15.55 -2.87 -13.24
CA GLY A 23 14.73 -3.99 -13.70
C GLY A 23 13.24 -3.68 -13.71
N LYS A 24 12.46 -4.75 -13.87
CA LYS A 24 10.99 -4.71 -13.85
C LYS A 24 10.47 -5.78 -12.91
N PHE A 25 9.33 -5.52 -12.28
CA PHE A 25 8.74 -6.37 -11.26
C PHE A 25 7.38 -6.89 -11.71
N ASP A 26 6.98 -8.02 -11.12
CA ASP A 26 5.69 -8.64 -11.36
C ASP A 26 4.57 -7.96 -10.53
N ALA A 27 4.94 -7.32 -9.42
CA ALA A 27 4.02 -6.58 -8.56
C ALA A 27 4.70 -5.35 -7.93
N VAL A 28 3.91 -4.30 -7.71
CA VAL A 28 4.28 -3.10 -6.96
C VAL A 28 3.18 -2.83 -5.93
N PHE A 29 3.59 -2.66 -4.68
CA PHE A 29 2.70 -2.32 -3.58
C PHE A 29 3.01 -0.90 -3.09
N ASP A 30 2.10 0.03 -3.36
CA ASP A 30 2.21 1.45 -3.05
C ASP A 30 1.44 1.78 -1.76
N THR A 31 2.18 2.24 -0.75
CA THR A 31 1.64 2.67 0.53
C THR A 31 1.58 4.20 0.66
N ILE A 32 2.10 4.94 -0.33
CA ILE A 32 2.20 6.41 -0.31
C ILE A 32 0.99 7.02 -1.01
N GLY A 33 0.60 6.51 -2.18
CA GLY A 33 -0.64 6.92 -2.86
C GLY A 33 -0.59 8.24 -3.63
N LEU A 34 0.61 8.80 -3.87
CA LEU A 34 0.75 10.05 -4.63
C LEU A 34 0.81 9.78 -6.15
N PRO A 35 0.39 10.74 -7.00
CA PRO A 35 0.44 10.58 -8.46
C PRO A 35 1.85 10.26 -8.99
N GLU A 36 2.88 10.84 -8.36
CA GLU A 36 4.27 10.61 -8.71
C GLU A 36 4.69 9.17 -8.38
N THR A 37 4.36 8.67 -7.19
CA THR A 37 4.69 7.29 -6.77
C THR A 37 3.90 6.26 -7.57
N GLU A 38 2.67 6.59 -7.97
CA GLU A 38 1.87 5.77 -8.89
C GLU A 38 2.53 5.66 -10.26
N ARG A 39 2.92 6.78 -10.87
CA ARG A 39 3.56 6.77 -12.18
C ARG A 39 4.86 5.97 -12.15
N THR A 40 5.71 6.23 -11.17
CA THR A 40 6.99 5.55 -11.03
C THR A 40 6.80 4.06 -10.73
N GLY A 41 5.86 3.71 -9.85
CA GLY A 41 5.51 2.31 -9.56
C GLY A 41 5.02 1.55 -10.80
N ILE A 42 4.16 2.17 -11.61
CA ILE A 42 3.70 1.58 -12.87
C ILE A 42 4.85 1.40 -13.87
N ASN A 43 5.76 2.36 -13.95
CA ASN A 43 6.95 2.25 -14.78
C ASN A 43 7.82 1.05 -14.38
N PHE A 44 7.84 0.65 -13.12
CA PHE A 44 8.58 -0.51 -12.66
C PHE A 44 7.96 -1.86 -13.01
N LEU A 45 6.73 -1.90 -13.52
CA LEU A 45 6.05 -3.17 -13.79
C LEU A 45 6.42 -3.77 -15.16
N LYS A 46 6.45 -5.11 -15.21
CA LYS A 46 6.39 -5.87 -16.47
C LYS A 46 4.97 -5.79 -17.05
N ARG A 47 4.84 -6.06 -18.35
CA ARG A 47 3.50 -6.33 -18.93
C ARG A 47 2.86 -7.53 -18.23
N GLY A 48 1.60 -7.39 -17.85
CA GLY A 48 0.87 -8.33 -17.01
C GLY A 48 1.14 -8.20 -15.51
N GLY A 49 1.97 -7.24 -15.10
CA GLY A 49 2.25 -6.98 -13.69
C GLY A 49 1.10 -6.29 -12.97
N HIS A 50 1.14 -6.32 -11.63
CA HIS A 50 0.07 -5.85 -10.77
C HIS A 50 0.50 -4.65 -9.94
N TYR A 51 -0.18 -3.52 -10.13
CA TYR A 51 -0.08 -2.35 -9.26
C TYR A 51 -1.16 -2.42 -8.18
N MET A 52 -0.77 -2.32 -6.92
CA MET A 52 -1.66 -2.36 -5.76
C MET A 52 -1.40 -1.15 -4.88
N THR A 53 -2.42 -0.37 -4.54
CA THR A 53 -2.27 0.78 -3.62
C THR A 53 -3.26 0.74 -2.46
N LEU A 54 -2.81 1.19 -1.28
CA LEU A 54 -3.64 1.33 -0.06
C LEU A 54 -4.55 2.56 -0.11
N GLN A 55 -4.11 3.64 -0.76
CA GLN A 55 -4.88 4.88 -0.87
C GLN A 55 -5.80 4.86 -2.09
N GLY A 56 -6.75 3.93 -2.09
CA GLY A 56 -7.86 4.04 -3.03
C GLY A 56 -8.68 5.29 -2.71
N GLU A 57 -8.87 6.17 -3.70
CA GLU A 57 -9.76 7.33 -3.59
C GLU A 57 -11.15 6.95 -3.06
N ALA A 58 -11.54 5.67 -3.17
CA ALA A 58 -12.73 5.08 -2.59
C ALA A 58 -13.02 5.41 -1.12
N ALA A 59 -12.02 5.37 -0.22
CA ALA A 59 -12.26 5.68 1.19
C ALA A 59 -12.63 7.16 1.36
N ALA A 60 -11.84 8.06 0.78
CA ALA A 60 -12.10 9.50 0.79
C ALA A 60 -13.41 9.89 0.09
N LEU A 61 -13.77 9.21 -1.00
CA LEU A 61 -15.02 9.44 -1.73
C LEU A 61 -16.25 8.94 -0.96
N THR A 62 -16.12 7.80 -0.29
CA THR A 62 -17.19 7.24 0.55
C THR A 62 -17.40 8.09 1.80
N ASP A 63 -16.34 8.57 2.42
CA ASP A 63 -16.41 9.47 3.58
C ASP A 63 -17.03 10.82 3.20
N ARG A 64 -16.73 11.34 2.00
CA ARG A 64 -17.19 12.66 1.54
C ARG A 64 -18.61 12.68 0.99
N TYR A 65 -19.04 11.63 0.30
CA TYR A 65 -20.33 11.58 -0.42
C TYR A 65 -21.30 10.53 0.14
N GLY A 66 -20.89 9.78 1.17
CA GLY A 66 -21.64 8.67 1.72
C GLY A 66 -21.60 7.43 0.81
N LEU A 67 -21.97 6.27 1.36
CA LEU A 67 -21.84 4.98 0.69
C LEU A 67 -22.62 4.88 -0.64
N VAL A 68 -23.80 5.50 -0.69
CA VAL A 68 -24.72 5.41 -1.84
C VAL A 68 -24.17 6.11 -3.10
N VAL A 69 -23.46 7.23 -2.92
CA VAL A 69 -22.88 8.02 -4.03
C VAL A 69 -21.39 7.75 -4.18
N GLY A 70 -20.69 7.55 -3.07
CA GLY A 70 -19.26 7.28 -3.01
C GLY A 70 -18.88 5.95 -3.66
N LEU A 71 -19.63 4.86 -3.44
CA LEU A 71 -19.28 3.55 -4.01
C LEU A 71 -19.39 3.51 -5.54
N PRO A 72 -20.48 3.98 -6.19
CA PRO A 72 -20.54 4.02 -7.65
C PRO A 72 -19.43 4.90 -8.24
N LEU A 73 -19.15 6.05 -7.63
CA LEU A 73 -18.11 6.97 -8.08
C LEU A 73 -16.72 6.34 -7.95
N ALA A 74 -16.40 5.76 -6.80
CA ALA A 74 -15.17 5.03 -6.54
C ALA A 74 -14.96 3.89 -7.56
N THR A 75 -16.01 3.09 -7.79
CA THR A 75 -15.97 1.99 -8.76
C THR A 75 -15.69 2.52 -10.17
N SER A 76 -16.33 3.62 -10.57
CA SER A 76 -16.12 4.21 -11.90
C SER A 76 -14.69 4.70 -12.10
N ILE A 77 -14.07 5.28 -11.06
CA ILE A 77 -12.69 5.75 -11.09
C ILE A 77 -11.73 4.58 -11.18
N LEU A 78 -11.92 3.55 -10.35
CA LEU A 78 -11.11 2.34 -10.40
C LEU A 78 -11.19 1.67 -11.77
N TRP A 79 -12.39 1.53 -12.33
CA TRP A 79 -12.59 0.98 -13.68
C TRP A 79 -11.87 1.80 -14.75
N LYS A 80 -11.98 3.13 -14.68
CA LYS A 80 -11.28 4.03 -15.61
C LYS A 80 -9.76 3.84 -15.51
N LYS A 81 -9.20 3.78 -14.30
CA LYS A 81 -7.76 3.53 -14.09
C LYS A 81 -7.35 2.15 -14.61
N GLN A 82 -8.12 1.10 -14.32
CA GLN A 82 -7.86 -0.25 -14.82
C GLN A 82 -7.80 -0.30 -16.34
N ILE A 83 -8.81 0.26 -17.01
CA ILE A 83 -8.86 0.32 -18.47
C ILE A 83 -7.67 1.13 -18.99
N GLN A 84 -7.47 2.34 -18.46
CA GLN A 84 -6.38 3.22 -18.89
C GLN A 84 -5.02 2.52 -18.81
N TYR A 85 -4.68 1.94 -17.66
CA TYR A 85 -3.36 1.33 -17.46
C TYR A 85 -3.21 -0.04 -18.14
N ARG A 86 -4.30 -0.79 -18.28
CA ARG A 86 -4.29 -2.02 -19.08
C ARG A 86 -4.02 -1.73 -20.56
N TYR A 87 -4.62 -0.68 -21.12
CA TYR A 87 -4.40 -0.33 -22.53
C TYR A 87 -3.06 0.37 -22.77
N SER A 88 -2.66 1.29 -21.89
CA SER A 88 -1.44 2.09 -22.08
C SER A 88 -0.16 1.35 -21.69
N HIS A 89 -0.18 0.59 -20.59
CA HIS A 89 1.02 -0.06 -20.02
C HIS A 89 0.93 -1.59 -20.00
N GLY A 90 -0.26 -2.15 -20.25
CA GLY A 90 -0.46 -3.60 -20.23
C GLY A 90 -0.43 -4.19 -18.82
N ILE A 91 -0.76 -3.41 -17.79
CA ILE A 91 -0.73 -3.82 -16.38
C ILE A 91 -2.12 -3.85 -15.75
N GLU A 92 -2.24 -4.51 -14.61
CA GLU A 92 -3.47 -4.53 -13.81
C GLU A 92 -3.36 -3.60 -12.61
N TYR A 93 -4.42 -2.83 -12.36
CA TYR A 93 -4.46 -1.83 -11.30
C TYR A 93 -5.49 -2.21 -10.23
N TRP A 94 -5.08 -2.21 -8.97
CA TRP A 94 -5.88 -2.67 -7.83
C TRP A 94 -5.87 -1.68 -6.67
N TRP A 95 -7.05 -1.42 -6.12
CA TRP A 95 -7.18 -0.81 -4.80
C TRP A 95 -7.23 -1.89 -3.74
N THR A 96 -6.42 -1.72 -2.70
CA THR A 96 -6.39 -2.59 -1.53
C THR A 96 -7.10 -1.91 -0.38
N TYR A 97 -7.90 -2.67 0.35
CA TYR A 97 -8.66 -2.19 1.50
C TYR A 97 -8.32 -3.02 2.72
N MET A 98 -8.19 -2.38 3.87
CA MET A 98 -8.10 -3.11 5.13
C MET A 98 -9.46 -3.71 5.47
N ARG A 99 -9.46 -5.01 5.76
CA ARG A 99 -10.63 -5.75 6.20
C ARG A 99 -10.25 -6.52 7.47
N ALA A 100 -11.09 -6.42 8.50
CA ALA A 100 -10.99 -7.33 9.63
C ALA A 100 -11.40 -8.74 9.17
N ASP A 101 -10.46 -9.68 9.24
CA ASP A 101 -10.63 -11.04 8.75
C ASP A 101 -10.02 -12.02 9.78
N SER A 102 -10.87 -12.84 10.40
CA SER A 102 -10.45 -13.79 11.44
C SER A 102 -9.51 -14.85 10.87
N ASP A 103 -9.74 -15.29 9.64
CA ASP A 103 -8.91 -16.33 9.01
C ASP A 103 -7.56 -15.74 8.61
N GLY A 104 -7.56 -14.51 8.08
CA GLY A 104 -6.33 -13.74 7.82
C GLY A 104 -5.51 -13.53 9.10
N LEU A 105 -6.16 -13.18 10.21
CA LEU A 105 -5.50 -13.01 11.50
C LEU A 105 -4.97 -14.34 12.06
N ALA A 106 -5.69 -15.44 11.85
CA ALA A 106 -5.22 -16.78 12.24
C ALA A 106 -3.95 -17.18 11.47
N GLU A 107 -3.86 -16.85 10.18
CA GLU A 107 -2.64 -17.10 9.40
C GLU A 107 -1.49 -16.19 9.83
N ILE A 108 -1.74 -14.90 10.11
CA ILE A 108 -0.73 -14.00 10.69
C ILE A 108 -0.18 -14.58 12.01
N ARG A 109 -1.06 -15.07 12.88
CA ARG A 109 -0.68 -15.75 14.13
C ARG A 109 0.20 -16.96 13.84
N ARG A 110 -0.21 -17.83 12.91
CA ARG A 110 0.56 -19.03 12.54
C ARG A 110 1.94 -18.68 12.02
N LEU A 111 2.05 -17.69 11.12
CA LEU A 111 3.32 -17.22 10.55
C LEU A 111 4.26 -16.62 11.61
N SER A 112 3.69 -15.91 12.59
CA SER A 112 4.42 -15.38 13.74
C SER A 112 4.95 -16.52 14.63
N GLU A 113 4.11 -17.51 14.95
CA GLU A 113 4.48 -18.66 15.79
C GLU A 113 5.60 -19.51 15.19
N ILE A 114 5.61 -19.70 13.86
CA ILE A 114 6.69 -20.42 13.17
C ILE A 114 7.91 -19.54 12.86
N GLY A 115 7.94 -18.30 13.36
CA GLY A 115 9.06 -17.36 13.23
C GLY A 115 9.29 -16.82 11.82
N LYS A 116 8.33 -16.99 10.88
CA LYS A 116 8.42 -16.47 9.50
C LYS A 116 7.99 -15.01 9.39
N LEU A 117 7.23 -14.51 10.37
CA LEU A 117 6.84 -13.12 10.47
C LEU A 117 7.36 -12.55 11.80
N LYS A 118 8.22 -11.53 11.73
CA LYS A 118 8.63 -10.76 12.90
C LYS A 118 7.83 -9.47 12.93
N MET A 119 7.16 -9.19 14.05
CA MET A 119 6.48 -7.92 14.28
C MET A 119 7.42 -7.03 15.11
N PRO A 120 8.14 -6.08 14.49
CA PRO A 120 9.00 -5.17 15.23
C PRO A 120 8.12 -4.29 16.12
N VAL A 121 8.41 -4.29 17.42
CA VAL A 121 7.78 -3.38 18.39
C VAL A 121 8.79 -2.27 18.65
N GLU A 122 8.52 -1.07 18.13
CA GLU A 122 9.39 0.08 18.34
C GLU A 122 9.31 0.58 19.79
N LYS A 123 8.08 0.69 20.33
CA LYS A 123 7.82 1.24 21.66
C LYS A 123 6.66 0.52 22.33
N THR A 124 6.76 0.34 23.65
CA THR A 124 5.69 -0.16 24.52
C THR A 124 5.31 0.92 25.52
N PHE A 125 4.02 1.21 25.63
CA PHE A 125 3.51 2.22 26.56
C PHE A 125 2.62 1.58 27.63
N ARG A 126 2.54 2.21 28.80
CA ARG A 126 1.58 1.80 29.84
C ARG A 126 0.27 2.54 29.62
N GLY A 127 -0.82 1.98 30.16
CA GLY A 127 -2.16 2.55 30.01
C GLY A 127 -2.29 3.99 30.54
N GLU A 128 -1.43 4.38 31.49
CA GLU A 128 -1.40 5.72 32.07
C GLU A 128 -0.83 6.80 31.12
N ASP A 129 -0.07 6.40 30.09
CA ASP A 129 0.62 7.30 29.16
C ASP A 129 -0.22 7.65 27.91
N ILE A 130 -1.44 7.10 27.79
CA ILE A 130 -2.30 7.23 26.61
C ILE A 130 -2.81 8.67 26.35
N PRO A 131 -3.24 9.46 27.35
CA PRO A 131 -3.83 10.78 27.08
C PRO A 131 -2.86 11.80 26.49
N ASP A 132 -1.56 11.67 26.78
CA ASP A 132 -0.53 12.66 26.40
C ASP A 132 -0.06 12.50 24.93
N ARG A 133 -0.49 11.42 24.25
CA ARG A 133 0.10 10.98 22.96
C ARG A 133 -0.76 11.06 21.72
N ALA A 134 -2.05 11.37 21.83
CA ALA A 134 -2.89 11.56 20.64
C ALA A 134 -2.37 12.69 19.71
N SER A 135 -1.44 13.53 20.19
CA SER A 135 -0.77 14.62 19.48
C SER A 135 0.53 14.22 18.76
N GLU A 136 1.21 13.13 19.14
CA GLU A 136 2.53 12.77 18.56
C GLU A 136 2.41 12.06 17.19
N GLY A 137 1.24 11.50 16.85
CA GLY A 137 1.01 10.74 15.61
C GLY A 137 0.60 11.56 14.38
N CYS A 138 0.58 12.90 14.47
CA CYS A 138 0.05 13.79 13.42
C CYS A 138 1.06 14.86 12.94
N SER A 139 2.35 14.69 13.23
CA SER A 139 3.43 15.59 12.79
C SER A 139 4.25 14.98 11.66
#